data_AF-A0A812R5M5-F1
#
_entry.id   AF-A0A812R5M5-F1
#
_cell.length_a   1.000
_cell.length_b   1.000
_cell.length_c   1.000
_cell.angle_alpha   90.00
_cell.angle_beta   90.00
_cell.angle_gamma   90.00
#
_symmetry.space_group_name_H-M   'P 1'
#
loop_
_entity.id
_entity.type
_entity.pdbx_description
1 polymer ?
#
loop_
_entity_poly.entity_id
_entity_poly.type
_entity_poly.pdbx_seq_one_letter_code
_entity_poly.pdbx_strand_id
1 'polypeptide(L)'
;MDNCACKFVLDEQLRILERGGGAIRENPNNSLHWCIPQEAEMWVSDQWWDTRYDACCFMGARRKRQRLRHNIWELTQGPALLCHHTHHPADWQPWEHEGKVVYPSAVEAEYTAPFAFHVAVASSWWACRLGFAKLHVPRGPFVQCVGRPARVPRRVEVSAVLREDKTLPEDVVYVGRGHHSHRLPVTQWASPFIPGHNCGADEWLALYVEHVVANLQTDLPCLEGKVLACDCPLSQVCEGDLLAGLVFDAGKPAGAPHPQAAGRPRRSVGRQSRRVLLAASAAVALPTPALLSGFRFPMIEDLVNAPPFSEYLQRCRARGEDWDGALVPQLVSGQQRQWQRMSEGQQAGAMAHRAALPPVLPFGLSPTEHFELAHQVAQYPTPFEQPPALDLDLCFAAEVCAKERGTLKQRRRESLGAIRELHRRWRGVDVTRQRDIGLLALLCLLVSWGDPTLPSDFLFGMAAVGTAPWYGVFPAQGFREITRAEVLSEAASSNARVRAGLRPGRDDAFLLEQSLKDAESGFCTAPMRHSELLRVVQGQPFRLIPRCVRTQSSGKQRIIDNADAGGQSLLSSDPNKLVLSLRPAQHAACLLSCLDPGSLARAVAEDALEGGGEDWPE
;
A
#
# COMPACT_ATOMS: atom_id res chain seq x y z
N MET A 1 7.14 -53.97 -14.58
CA MET A 1 5.76 -53.44 -14.64
C MET A 1 5.39 -53.33 -16.10
N ASP A 2 4.34 -54.03 -16.50
CA ASP A 2 3.86 -54.02 -17.88
C ASP A 2 3.35 -52.61 -18.22
N ASN A 3 4.10 -51.92 -19.09
CA ASN A 3 3.94 -50.51 -19.40
C ASN A 3 3.04 -50.29 -20.62
N CYS A 4 2.32 -51.32 -21.08
CA CYS A 4 1.44 -51.27 -22.26
C CYS A 4 0.44 -50.10 -22.20
N ALA A 5 -0.14 -49.83 -21.02
CA ALA A 5 -1.04 -48.69 -20.83
C ALA A 5 -0.32 -47.33 -21.00
N CYS A 6 0.95 -47.23 -20.58
CA CYS A 6 1.73 -46.01 -20.71
C CYS A 6 2.12 -45.75 -22.17
N LYS A 7 2.53 -46.79 -22.88
CA LYS A 7 2.80 -46.73 -24.32
C LYS A 7 1.57 -46.28 -25.11
N PHE A 8 0.41 -46.89 -24.84
CA PHE A 8 -0.85 -46.49 -25.48
C PHE A 8 -1.19 -45.01 -25.26
N VAL A 9 -1.04 -44.51 -24.02
CA VAL A 9 -1.30 -43.09 -23.71
C VAL A 9 -0.34 -42.15 -24.45
N LEU A 10 0.94 -42.51 -24.56
CA LEU A 10 1.93 -41.72 -25.30
C LEU A 10 1.65 -41.73 -26.81
N ASP A 11 1.28 -42.88 -27.36
CA ASP A 11 0.90 -43.02 -28.78
C ASP A 11 -0.34 -42.17 -29.11
N GLU A 12 -1.35 -42.12 -28.21
CA GLU A 12 -2.52 -41.25 -28.37
C GLU A 12 -2.17 -39.75 -28.29
N GLN A 13 -1.23 -39.38 -27.42
CA GLN A 13 -0.75 -37.99 -27.33
C GLN A 13 -0.05 -37.53 -28.61
N LEU A 14 0.74 -38.41 -29.23
CA LEU A 14 1.36 -38.15 -30.53
C LEU A 14 0.30 -38.00 -31.64
N ARG A 15 -0.73 -38.86 -31.66
CA ARG A 15 -1.85 -38.74 -32.62
C ARG A 15 -2.65 -37.44 -32.42
N ILE A 16 -2.84 -36.98 -31.19
CA ILE A 16 -3.47 -35.69 -30.89
C ILE A 16 -2.63 -34.55 -31.48
N LEU A 17 -1.31 -34.60 -31.30
CA LEU A 17 -0.38 -33.61 -31.84
C LEU A 17 -0.39 -33.59 -33.38
N GLU A 18 -0.38 -34.76 -34.04
CA GLU A 18 -0.49 -34.89 -35.51
C GLU A 18 -1.78 -34.25 -36.07
N ARG A 19 -2.85 -34.23 -35.28
CA ARG A 19 -4.13 -33.57 -35.62
C ARG A 19 -4.18 -32.09 -35.25
N GLY A 20 -3.07 -31.52 -34.76
CA GLY A 20 -2.98 -30.13 -34.29
C GLY A 20 -3.62 -29.88 -32.92
N GLY A 21 -3.90 -30.94 -32.16
CA GLY A 21 -4.52 -30.87 -30.84
C GLY A 21 -3.51 -30.65 -29.70
N GLY A 22 -4.05 -30.25 -28.54
CA GLY A 22 -3.29 -29.99 -27.33
C GLY A 22 -3.27 -31.23 -26.43
N ALA A 23 -2.09 -31.58 -25.93
CA ALA A 23 -1.88 -32.72 -25.05
C ALA A 23 -1.10 -32.29 -23.81
N ILE A 24 -1.52 -32.79 -22.65
CA ILE A 24 -0.89 -32.56 -21.35
C ILE A 24 -0.76 -33.91 -20.64
N ARG A 25 0.41 -34.18 -20.08
CA ARG A 25 0.69 -35.35 -19.25
C ARG A 25 1.24 -34.91 -17.90
N GLU A 26 0.68 -35.43 -16.82
CA GLU A 26 1.17 -35.17 -15.47
C GLU A 26 1.84 -36.42 -14.90
N ASN A 27 2.96 -36.22 -14.20
CA ASN A 27 3.53 -37.22 -13.32
C ASN A 27 4.34 -36.57 -12.19
N PRO A 28 4.66 -37.32 -11.12
CA PRO A 28 5.60 -36.86 -10.09
C PRO A 28 6.91 -36.38 -10.70
N ASN A 29 7.46 -35.27 -10.20
CA ASN A 29 8.62 -34.62 -10.83
C ASN A 29 9.83 -35.57 -11.01
N ASN A 30 10.00 -36.50 -10.08
CA ASN A 30 11.10 -37.48 -10.08
C ASN A 30 10.66 -38.89 -10.56
N SER A 31 9.54 -38.99 -11.27
CA SER A 31 9.02 -40.27 -11.76
C SER A 31 9.95 -40.92 -12.80
N LEU A 32 10.13 -42.23 -12.74
CA LEU A 32 10.86 -42.99 -13.76
C LEU A 32 10.16 -42.97 -15.13
N HIS A 33 8.87 -42.62 -15.17
CA HIS A 33 8.11 -42.50 -16.43
C HIS A 33 8.70 -41.47 -17.39
N TRP A 34 9.43 -40.48 -16.88
CA TRP A 34 10.07 -39.46 -17.69
C TRP A 34 11.31 -39.93 -18.43
N CYS A 35 11.82 -41.12 -18.09
CA CYS A 35 13.00 -41.73 -18.68
C CYS A 35 12.65 -42.85 -19.66
N ILE A 36 11.36 -43.08 -19.95
CA ILE A 36 10.92 -44.06 -20.93
C ILE A 36 11.37 -43.58 -22.33
N PRO A 37 11.85 -44.47 -23.22
CA PRO A 37 12.39 -44.07 -24.53
C PRO A 37 11.51 -43.11 -25.33
N GLN A 38 10.20 -43.40 -25.43
CA GLN A 38 9.24 -42.54 -26.14
C GLN A 38 9.12 -41.13 -25.51
N GLU A 39 9.21 -41.01 -24.19
CA GLU A 39 9.20 -39.72 -23.49
C GLU A 39 10.50 -38.92 -23.70
N ALA A 40 11.63 -39.63 -23.84
CA ALA A 40 12.89 -39.01 -24.21
C ALA A 40 12.85 -38.52 -25.67
N GLU A 41 12.29 -39.30 -26.59
CA GLU A 41 12.08 -38.91 -27.99
C GLU A 41 11.15 -37.70 -28.14
N MET A 42 10.02 -37.69 -27.41
CA MET A 42 9.11 -36.53 -27.36
C MET A 42 9.84 -35.27 -26.87
N TRP A 43 10.69 -35.38 -25.85
CA TRP A 43 11.46 -34.25 -25.35
C TRP A 43 12.47 -33.71 -26.38
N VAL A 44 13.14 -34.59 -27.12
CA VAL A 44 14.13 -34.21 -28.15
C VAL A 44 13.48 -33.58 -29.39
N SER A 45 12.17 -33.77 -29.59
CA SER A 45 11.45 -33.22 -30.75
C SER A 45 11.26 -31.69 -30.75
N ASP A 46 11.61 -30.99 -29.67
CA ASP A 46 11.39 -29.54 -29.43
C ASP A 46 9.92 -29.08 -29.53
N GLN A 47 8.96 -30.02 -29.57
CA GLN A 47 7.52 -29.72 -29.62
C GLN A 47 6.84 -29.79 -28.24
N TRP A 48 7.60 -30.10 -27.20
CA TRP A 48 7.11 -30.33 -25.84
C TRP A 48 7.86 -29.48 -24.82
N TRP A 49 7.13 -28.98 -23.82
CA TRP A 49 7.66 -28.21 -22.71
C TRP A 49 7.29 -28.87 -21.38
N ASP A 50 8.15 -28.64 -20.38
CA ASP A 50 7.94 -29.09 -19.02
C ASP A 50 7.54 -27.90 -18.13
N THR A 51 6.36 -27.99 -17.50
CA THR A 51 5.91 -27.03 -16.48
C THR A 51 5.89 -27.73 -15.11
N ARG A 52 6.70 -27.22 -14.17
CA ARG A 52 6.77 -27.76 -12.81
C ARG A 52 5.82 -27.04 -11.87
N TYR A 53 5.18 -27.78 -10.99
CA TYR A 53 4.36 -27.22 -9.92
C TYR A 53 4.40 -28.12 -8.68
N ASP A 54 4.06 -27.53 -7.54
CA ASP A 54 3.89 -28.24 -6.28
C ASP A 54 2.41 -28.25 -5.91
N ALA A 55 1.82 -29.45 -5.83
CA ALA A 55 0.51 -29.62 -5.22
C ALA A 55 0.68 -29.69 -3.70
N CYS A 56 0.16 -28.69 -3.00
CA CYS A 56 0.16 -28.62 -1.55
C CYS A 56 -1.28 -28.50 -1.06
N CYS A 57 -1.85 -29.62 -0.63
CA CYS A 57 -3.21 -29.66 -0.12
C CYS A 57 -3.26 -29.13 1.34
N PHE A 58 -4.41 -28.59 1.77
CA PHE A 58 -4.69 -28.20 3.17
C PHE A 58 -3.64 -27.32 3.87
N MET A 59 -3.28 -26.17 3.30
CA MET A 59 -2.41 -25.17 3.97
C MET A 59 -1.03 -25.69 4.43
N GLY A 60 -0.43 -26.69 3.78
CA GLY A 60 1.00 -26.95 3.98
C GLY A 60 1.40 -28.32 4.52
N ALA A 61 0.48 -29.27 4.74
CA ALA A 61 0.85 -30.51 5.41
C ALA A 61 1.93 -31.31 4.66
N ARG A 62 1.84 -31.45 3.32
CA ARG A 62 2.84 -32.14 2.49
C ARG A 62 3.00 -31.50 1.11
N ARG A 63 4.21 -31.52 0.56
CA ARG A 63 4.52 -31.01 -0.79
C ARG A 63 4.64 -32.12 -1.81
N LYS A 64 3.69 -32.20 -2.73
CA LYS A 64 3.76 -33.14 -3.86
C LYS A 64 4.34 -32.43 -5.08
N ARG A 65 5.62 -32.71 -5.38
CA ARG A 65 6.30 -32.15 -6.56
C ARG A 65 5.80 -32.85 -7.82
N GLN A 66 5.21 -32.10 -8.74
CA GLN A 66 4.64 -32.59 -9.97
C GLN A 66 5.28 -31.89 -11.18
N ARG A 67 5.17 -32.56 -12.32
CA ARG A 67 5.60 -32.06 -13.62
C ARG A 67 4.52 -32.33 -14.65
N LEU A 68 4.16 -31.29 -15.39
CA LEU A 68 3.40 -31.39 -16.64
C LEU A 68 4.37 -31.43 -17.81
N ARG A 69 4.15 -32.35 -18.75
CA ARG A 69 4.73 -32.30 -20.09
C ARG A 69 3.62 -32.04 -21.09
N HIS A 70 3.77 -30.99 -21.90
CA HIS A 70 2.70 -30.51 -22.77
C HIS A 70 3.23 -29.84 -24.04
N ASN A 71 2.39 -29.74 -25.07
CA ASN A 71 2.66 -29.00 -26.31
C ASN A 71 1.95 -27.63 -26.37
N ILE A 72 1.37 -27.18 -25.26
CA ILE A 72 0.66 -25.90 -25.17
C ILE A 72 1.64 -24.80 -24.72
N TRP A 73 2.01 -23.91 -25.63
CA TRP A 73 2.94 -22.80 -25.34
C TRP A 73 2.48 -21.92 -24.16
N GLU A 74 1.19 -21.63 -24.09
CA GLU A 74 0.61 -20.72 -23.08
C GLU A 74 0.82 -21.19 -21.63
N LEU A 75 0.97 -22.50 -21.40
CA LEU A 75 1.28 -23.05 -20.08
C LEU A 75 2.69 -22.69 -19.61
N THR A 76 3.61 -22.41 -20.54
CA THR A 76 4.97 -21.94 -20.20
C THR A 76 4.98 -20.49 -19.70
N GLN A 77 3.88 -19.76 -19.89
CA GLN A 77 3.77 -18.33 -19.59
C GLN A 77 3.24 -18.07 -18.18
N GLY A 78 2.81 -19.12 -17.45
CA GLY A 78 2.43 -19.02 -16.04
C GLY A 78 3.64 -18.78 -15.13
N PRO A 79 3.46 -18.16 -13.96
CA PRO A 79 4.53 -18.13 -12.98
C PRO A 79 4.79 -19.55 -12.44
N ALA A 80 5.98 -19.77 -11.89
CA ALA A 80 6.32 -21.03 -11.26
C ALA A 80 5.35 -21.34 -10.10
N LEU A 81 4.54 -22.37 -10.24
CA LEU A 81 3.51 -22.77 -9.26
C LEU A 81 4.13 -23.65 -8.15
N LEU A 82 5.20 -23.16 -7.55
CA LEU A 82 5.91 -23.87 -6.49
C LEU A 82 5.30 -23.52 -5.14
N CYS A 83 5.33 -24.47 -4.22
CA CYS A 83 4.80 -24.32 -2.87
C CYS A 83 5.86 -23.67 -2.00
N HIS A 84 5.45 -22.70 -1.19
CA HIS A 84 6.34 -21.98 -0.28
C HIS A 84 6.08 -22.26 1.20
N HIS A 85 5.26 -23.28 1.51
CA HIS A 85 5.09 -23.80 2.86
C HIS A 85 6.34 -24.58 3.33
N THR A 86 6.51 -24.68 4.65
CA THR A 86 7.52 -25.54 5.27
C THR A 86 6.97 -26.96 5.36
N HIS A 87 7.74 -27.93 4.88
CA HIS A 87 7.36 -29.36 4.85
C HIS A 87 8.41 -30.18 5.57
N HIS A 88 7.99 -31.19 6.33
CA HIS A 88 8.89 -32.09 7.00
C HIS A 88 9.46 -33.11 5.98
N PRO A 89 10.76 -33.44 6.01
CA PRO A 89 11.35 -34.38 5.04
C PRO A 89 10.70 -35.76 5.01
N ALA A 90 10.11 -36.17 6.13
CA ALA A 90 9.43 -37.45 6.30
C ALA A 90 7.93 -37.43 5.95
N ASP A 91 7.38 -36.31 5.46
CA ASP A 91 5.95 -36.17 5.15
C ASP A 91 5.42 -37.27 4.21
N TRP A 92 6.28 -37.76 3.32
CA TRP A 92 5.96 -38.79 2.33
C TRP A 92 6.32 -40.21 2.77
N GLN A 93 6.77 -40.43 4.01
CA GLN A 93 7.07 -41.78 4.49
C GLN A 93 5.76 -42.58 4.63
N PRO A 94 5.65 -43.75 3.98
CA PRO A 94 4.54 -44.67 4.21
C PRO A 94 4.49 -45.10 5.67
N TRP A 95 3.29 -45.34 6.19
CA TRP A 95 3.10 -45.87 7.54
C TRP A 95 2.21 -47.11 7.52
N GLU A 96 2.30 -47.92 8.57
CA GLU A 96 1.44 -49.09 8.73
C GLU A 96 0.21 -48.71 9.54
N HIS A 97 -0.97 -49.04 9.01
CA HIS A 97 -2.24 -48.88 9.69
C HIS A 97 -3.05 -50.16 9.52
N GLU A 98 -3.40 -50.82 10.62
CA GLU A 98 -4.18 -52.07 10.62
C GLU A 98 -3.60 -53.18 9.70
N GLY A 99 -2.27 -53.36 9.72
CA GLY A 99 -1.59 -54.38 8.92
C GLY A 99 -1.50 -54.09 7.41
N LYS A 100 -1.85 -52.87 6.99
CA LYS A 100 -1.70 -52.40 5.60
C LYS A 100 -0.75 -51.21 5.54
N VAL A 101 0.14 -51.22 4.55
CA VAL A 101 0.99 -50.08 4.23
C VAL A 101 0.14 -49.00 3.56
N VAL A 102 -0.02 -47.88 4.23
CA VAL A 102 -0.73 -46.70 3.70
C VAL A 102 0.28 -45.76 3.07
N TYR A 103 0.10 -45.49 1.78
CA TYR A 103 0.89 -44.49 1.07
C TYR A 103 0.19 -43.12 1.17
N PRO A 104 0.88 -42.07 1.63
CA PRO A 104 0.32 -40.72 1.75
C PRO A 104 -0.27 -40.17 0.43
N SER A 105 0.15 -40.68 -0.72
CA SER A 105 -0.35 -40.26 -2.03
C SER A 105 -1.82 -40.59 -2.28
N ALA A 106 -2.41 -41.57 -1.58
CA ALA A 106 -3.80 -41.99 -1.76
C ALA A 106 -4.82 -41.08 -1.03
N VAL A 107 -4.37 -40.32 -0.03
CA VAL A 107 -5.21 -39.44 0.80
C VAL A 107 -5.20 -37.98 0.34
N GLU A 108 -4.37 -37.61 -0.65
CA GLU A 108 -4.13 -36.21 -1.05
C GLU A 108 -4.03 -36.07 -2.59
N ALA A 109 -5.14 -36.29 -3.30
CA ALA A 109 -5.23 -36.13 -4.75
C ALA A 109 -6.13 -34.94 -5.11
N GLU A 110 -5.66 -33.72 -4.90
CA GLU A 110 -6.38 -32.50 -5.31
C GLU A 110 -5.44 -31.48 -5.98
N TYR A 111 -5.97 -30.75 -6.96
CA TYR A 111 -5.30 -29.64 -7.63
C TYR A 111 -5.58 -28.34 -6.89
N THR A 112 -4.60 -27.43 -6.80
CA THR A 112 -4.88 -26.09 -6.29
C THR A 112 -5.77 -25.34 -7.28
N ALA A 113 -6.76 -24.59 -6.78
CA ALA A 113 -7.65 -23.80 -7.64
C ALA A 113 -6.89 -22.85 -8.59
N PRO A 114 -5.81 -22.16 -8.17
CA PRO A 114 -4.99 -21.35 -9.08
C PRO A 114 -4.33 -22.15 -10.20
N PHE A 115 -3.84 -23.36 -9.92
CA PHE A 115 -3.24 -24.23 -10.94
C PHE A 115 -4.29 -24.71 -11.94
N ALA A 116 -5.43 -25.22 -11.46
CA ALA A 116 -6.52 -25.68 -12.32
C ALA A 116 -7.02 -24.55 -13.25
N PHE A 117 -7.15 -23.33 -12.70
CA PHE A 117 -7.56 -22.17 -13.49
C PHE A 117 -6.51 -21.72 -14.50
N HIS A 118 -5.23 -21.71 -14.11
CA HIS A 118 -4.13 -21.39 -15.03
C HIS A 118 -4.12 -22.35 -16.23
N VAL A 119 -4.25 -23.66 -15.99
CA VAL A 119 -4.30 -24.67 -17.05
C VAL A 119 -5.51 -24.45 -17.96
N ALA A 120 -6.68 -24.15 -17.40
CA ALA A 120 -7.89 -23.87 -18.17
C ALA A 120 -7.77 -22.61 -19.04
N VAL A 121 -7.20 -21.52 -18.52
CA VAL A 121 -7.01 -20.28 -19.27
C VAL A 121 -5.96 -20.45 -20.36
N ALA A 122 -4.82 -21.05 -20.04
CA ALA A 122 -3.75 -21.31 -21.01
C ALA A 122 -4.25 -22.17 -22.17
N SER A 123 -5.02 -23.23 -21.87
CA SER A 123 -5.63 -24.10 -22.88
C SER A 123 -6.69 -23.34 -23.71
N SER A 124 -7.44 -22.43 -23.08
CA SER A 124 -8.45 -21.61 -23.78
C SER A 124 -7.79 -20.59 -24.72
N TRP A 125 -6.70 -19.94 -24.30
CA TRP A 125 -5.92 -19.03 -25.14
C TRP A 125 -5.23 -19.75 -26.29
N TRP A 126 -4.66 -20.93 -26.03
CA TRP A 126 -4.13 -21.82 -27.05
C TRP A 126 -5.19 -22.17 -28.10
N ALA A 127 -6.39 -22.57 -27.66
CA ALA A 127 -7.50 -22.88 -28.56
C ALA A 127 -7.95 -21.66 -29.37
N CYS A 128 -7.99 -20.47 -28.77
CA CYS A 128 -8.30 -19.23 -29.50
C CYS A 128 -7.22 -18.83 -30.49
N ARG A 129 -5.94 -18.95 -30.14
CA ARG A 129 -4.81 -18.64 -31.03
C ARG A 129 -4.80 -19.53 -32.27
N LEU A 130 -5.14 -20.81 -32.09
CA LEU A 130 -5.26 -21.77 -33.20
C LEU A 130 -6.62 -21.73 -33.92
N GLY A 131 -7.53 -20.84 -33.51
CA GLY A 131 -8.84 -20.67 -34.16
C GLY A 131 -9.87 -21.74 -33.82
N PHE A 132 -9.61 -22.62 -32.84
CA PHE A 132 -10.55 -23.65 -32.37
C PHE A 132 -11.68 -23.09 -31.50
N ALA A 133 -11.52 -21.91 -30.92
CA ALA A 133 -12.53 -21.26 -30.07
C ALA A 133 -12.53 -19.73 -30.22
N LYS A 134 -13.63 -19.08 -29.85
CA LYS A 134 -13.73 -17.61 -29.71
C LYS A 134 -13.82 -17.25 -28.22
N LEU A 135 -12.94 -16.35 -27.76
CA LEU A 135 -12.81 -16.02 -26.33
C LEU A 135 -13.94 -15.09 -25.86
N HIS A 136 -14.63 -15.43 -24.77
CA HIS A 136 -15.59 -14.55 -24.08
C HIS A 136 -15.07 -13.98 -22.75
N VAL A 137 -13.98 -14.52 -22.21
CA VAL A 137 -13.38 -14.08 -20.93
C VAL A 137 -12.02 -13.42 -21.20
N PRO A 138 -11.89 -12.09 -21.06
CA PRO A 138 -10.72 -11.35 -21.56
C PRO A 138 -9.50 -11.31 -20.61
N ARG A 139 -9.54 -11.88 -19.39
CA ARG A 139 -8.40 -11.81 -18.45
C ARG A 139 -8.25 -13.06 -17.57
N GLY A 140 -7.00 -13.50 -17.40
CA GLY A 140 -6.62 -14.42 -16.32
C GLY A 140 -6.43 -13.67 -14.98
N PRO A 141 -6.75 -14.29 -13.83
CA PRO A 141 -6.53 -13.70 -12.50
C PRO A 141 -5.04 -13.64 -12.16
N PHE A 142 -4.71 -12.85 -11.13
CA PHE A 142 -3.36 -12.84 -10.56
C PHE A 142 -3.01 -14.21 -9.99
N VAL A 143 -2.00 -14.86 -10.55
CA VAL A 143 -1.42 -16.06 -9.96
C VAL A 143 -0.42 -15.61 -8.88
N GLN A 144 -0.78 -15.80 -7.62
CA GLN A 144 0.08 -15.51 -6.48
C GLN A 144 0.98 -16.72 -6.18
N CYS A 145 2.29 -16.51 -6.17
CA CYS A 145 3.23 -17.40 -5.48
C CYS A 145 3.20 -16.99 -4.01
N VAL A 146 2.76 -17.87 -3.11
CA VAL A 146 2.84 -17.65 -1.65
C VAL A 146 4.32 -17.45 -1.26
N GLY A 147 4.72 -16.54 -0.38
CA GLY A 147 6.16 -16.22 -0.19
C GLY A 147 6.94 -17.26 0.62
N ARG A 148 8.27 -17.37 0.43
CA ARG A 148 9.21 -18.05 1.35
C ARG A 148 9.71 -17.02 2.39
N PRO A 149 9.26 -17.03 3.66
CA PRO A 149 9.78 -16.12 4.68
C PRO A 149 11.25 -16.35 5.06
N ALA A 150 11.81 -17.55 4.81
CA ALA A 150 13.18 -17.89 5.19
C ALA A 150 14.29 -17.16 4.40
N ARG A 151 13.95 -16.38 3.35
CA ARG A 151 14.93 -15.62 2.55
C ARG A 151 14.89 -14.12 2.80
N VAL A 152 13.76 -13.57 3.26
CA VAL A 152 13.63 -12.13 3.45
C VAL A 152 14.32 -11.75 4.75
N PRO A 153 15.28 -10.83 4.74
CA PRO A 153 15.93 -10.43 5.96
C PRO A 153 14.98 -9.69 6.89
N ARG A 154 15.15 -9.89 8.21
CA ARG A 154 14.30 -9.28 9.23
C ARG A 154 14.97 -8.03 9.80
N ARG A 155 14.24 -6.91 9.87
CA ARG A 155 14.71 -5.69 10.55
C ARG A 155 14.59 -5.80 12.08
N VAL A 156 15.57 -5.25 12.79
CA VAL A 156 15.59 -5.05 14.25
C VAL A 156 16.24 -3.72 14.61
N GLU A 157 15.89 -3.16 15.78
CA GLU A 157 16.65 -2.06 16.37
C GLU A 157 18.02 -2.57 16.85
N VAL A 158 19.08 -1.80 16.60
CA VAL A 158 20.44 -2.17 16.97
C VAL A 158 20.58 -2.43 18.47
N SER A 159 19.86 -1.67 19.30
CA SER A 159 19.82 -1.80 20.76
C SER A 159 19.36 -3.19 21.22
N ALA A 160 18.57 -3.91 20.42
CA ALA A 160 18.04 -5.23 20.76
C ALA A 160 19.01 -6.38 20.47
N VAL A 161 20.04 -6.15 19.65
CA VAL A 161 20.96 -7.19 19.17
C VAL A 161 22.44 -6.86 19.43
N LEU A 162 22.73 -5.65 19.91
CA LEU A 162 24.08 -5.23 20.27
C LEU A 162 24.57 -5.97 21.52
N ARG A 163 25.75 -6.60 21.42
CA ARG A 163 26.40 -7.26 22.54
C ARG A 163 27.09 -6.25 23.46
N GLU A 164 27.41 -6.67 24.68
CA GLU A 164 28.09 -5.82 25.68
C GLU A 164 29.47 -5.32 25.20
N ASP A 165 30.15 -6.09 24.35
CA ASP A 165 31.43 -5.74 23.71
C ASP A 165 31.28 -4.79 22.50
N LYS A 166 30.06 -4.29 22.24
CA LYS A 166 29.69 -3.44 21.11
C LYS A 166 29.89 -4.10 19.74
N THR A 167 29.80 -5.42 19.67
CA THR A 167 29.78 -6.18 18.41
C THR A 167 28.38 -6.67 18.06
N LEU A 168 28.19 -7.07 16.79
CA LEU A 168 26.97 -7.71 16.31
C LEU A 168 27.20 -9.21 16.06
N PRO A 169 26.17 -10.05 16.24
CA PRO A 169 26.20 -11.46 15.83
C PRO A 169 26.49 -11.65 14.33
N GLU A 170 27.05 -12.80 13.93
CA GLU A 170 27.46 -13.09 12.54
C GLU A 170 26.29 -13.13 11.52
N ASP A 171 25.08 -13.37 12.01
CA ASP A 171 23.83 -13.36 11.22
C ASP A 171 23.18 -11.97 11.15
N VAL A 172 23.75 -10.97 11.82
CA VAL A 172 23.23 -9.59 11.87
C VAL A 172 24.12 -8.66 11.04
N VAL A 173 23.50 -7.90 10.14
CA VAL A 173 24.15 -6.89 9.30
C VAL A 173 23.67 -5.51 9.73
N TYR A 174 24.60 -4.62 10.07
CA TYR A 174 24.26 -3.22 10.33
C TYR A 174 24.04 -2.48 9.01
N VAL A 175 22.86 -1.86 8.85
CA VAL A 175 22.46 -1.11 7.65
C VAL A 175 22.25 0.38 7.93
N GLY A 176 22.39 0.80 9.19
CA GLY A 176 22.29 2.19 9.61
C GLY A 176 23.51 3.03 9.23
N ARG A 177 23.42 4.34 9.48
CA ARG A 177 24.41 5.35 9.06
C ARG A 177 25.48 5.64 10.12
N GLY A 178 25.54 4.81 11.16
CA GLY A 178 26.42 4.97 12.31
C GLY A 178 25.77 5.82 13.40
N HIS A 179 25.97 5.42 14.66
CA HIS A 179 25.54 6.18 15.82
C HIS A 179 26.65 6.26 16.87
N HIS A 180 26.74 7.40 17.55
CA HIS A 180 27.83 7.73 18.46
C HIS A 180 27.92 6.81 19.70
N SER A 181 26.80 6.19 20.09
CA SER A 181 26.70 5.31 21.27
C SER A 181 27.45 3.98 21.08
N HIS A 182 27.30 3.35 19.92
CA HIS A 182 27.85 2.03 19.64
C HIS A 182 29.04 2.06 18.67
N ARG A 183 29.21 3.12 17.85
CA ARG A 183 30.34 3.30 16.93
C ARG A 183 30.60 2.12 15.99
N LEU A 184 29.51 1.44 15.57
CA LEU A 184 29.62 0.38 14.57
C LEU A 184 30.02 0.99 13.23
N PRO A 185 30.86 0.30 12.44
CA PRO A 185 31.24 0.78 11.12
C PRO A 185 30.03 0.80 10.18
N VAL A 186 29.93 1.87 9.39
CA VAL A 186 28.92 2.01 8.36
C VAL A 186 29.22 1.02 7.23
N THR A 187 28.21 0.31 6.75
CA THR A 187 28.35 -0.64 5.64
C THR A 187 27.95 -0.01 4.31
N GLN A 188 28.18 -0.71 3.20
CA GLN A 188 27.73 -0.27 1.88
C GLN A 188 26.21 -0.09 1.76
N TRP A 189 25.46 -0.65 2.71
CA TRP A 189 24.00 -0.57 2.76
C TRP A 189 23.49 0.74 3.36
N ALA A 190 24.35 1.57 3.94
CA ALA A 190 23.90 2.86 4.45
C ALA A 190 23.47 3.79 3.31
N SER A 191 22.34 4.48 3.49
CA SER A 191 21.87 5.44 2.50
C SER A 191 22.91 6.55 2.29
N PRO A 192 23.17 6.98 1.04
CA PRO A 192 23.90 8.22 0.76
C PRO A 192 23.00 9.46 0.82
N PHE A 193 21.68 9.30 0.87
CA PHE A 193 20.69 10.39 0.90
C PHE A 193 20.21 10.65 2.32
N ILE A 194 20.38 11.87 2.82
CA ILE A 194 20.00 12.34 4.14
C ILE A 194 18.82 13.32 3.98
N PRO A 195 17.63 12.92 4.45
CA PRO A 195 16.50 13.84 4.59
C PRO A 195 16.93 15.13 5.28
N GLY A 196 16.66 16.27 4.65
CA GLY A 196 16.98 17.59 5.21
C GLY A 196 18.44 18.05 5.04
N HIS A 197 19.33 17.21 4.48
CA HIS A 197 20.68 17.64 4.11
C HIS A 197 20.88 17.73 2.60
N ASN A 198 20.69 16.62 1.88
CA ASN A 198 20.97 16.52 0.45
C ASN A 198 19.80 15.95 -0.37
N CYS A 199 18.65 15.70 0.26
CA CYS A 199 17.39 15.37 -0.42
C CYS A 199 16.19 15.79 0.44
N GLY A 200 15.02 15.88 -0.20
CA GLY A 200 13.74 15.99 0.52
C GLY A 200 13.46 14.76 1.40
N ALA A 201 12.65 14.95 2.44
CA ALA A 201 12.20 13.86 3.31
C ALA A 201 11.20 12.90 2.63
N ASP A 202 10.66 13.33 1.49
CA ASP A 202 9.75 12.61 0.60
C ASP A 202 10.48 11.88 -0.53
N GLU A 203 11.66 12.36 -0.92
CA GLU A 203 12.41 11.84 -2.06
C GLU A 203 13.41 10.73 -1.68
N TRP A 204 13.88 10.72 -0.43
CA TRP A 204 15.00 9.86 -0.02
C TRP A 204 14.73 8.35 -0.20
N LEU A 205 13.48 7.91 0.00
CA LEU A 205 13.07 6.51 -0.16
C LEU A 205 13.26 6.06 -1.62
N ALA A 206 12.80 6.88 -2.57
CA ALA A 206 12.91 6.60 -3.99
C ALA A 206 14.36 6.62 -4.45
N LEU A 207 15.10 7.68 -4.06
CA LEU A 207 16.52 7.82 -4.37
C LEU A 207 17.35 6.66 -3.84
N TYR A 208 17.08 6.21 -2.62
CA TYR A 208 17.80 5.09 -2.01
C TYR A 208 17.51 3.77 -2.72
N VAL A 209 16.24 3.49 -3.08
CA VAL A 209 15.90 2.30 -3.88
C VAL A 209 16.61 2.33 -5.24
N GLU A 210 16.61 3.47 -5.94
CA GLU A 210 17.32 3.64 -7.20
C GLU A 210 18.82 3.41 -7.05
N HIS A 211 19.43 3.92 -5.99
CA HIS A 211 20.83 3.71 -5.70
C HIS A 211 21.15 2.23 -5.47
N VAL A 212 20.35 1.51 -4.69
CA VAL A 212 20.56 0.08 -4.42
C VAL A 212 20.40 -0.73 -5.71
N VAL A 213 19.37 -0.45 -6.51
CA VAL A 213 19.16 -1.14 -7.79
C VAL A 213 20.28 -0.85 -8.79
N ALA A 214 20.79 0.38 -8.83
CA ALA A 214 21.84 0.76 -9.78
C ALA A 214 23.24 0.27 -9.36
N ASN A 215 23.54 0.24 -8.06
CA ASN A 215 24.93 0.08 -7.58
C ASN A 215 25.13 -1.16 -6.71
N LEU A 216 24.10 -1.68 -6.03
CA LEU A 216 24.22 -2.73 -5.02
C LEU A 216 23.35 -3.97 -5.34
N GLN A 217 22.74 -4.02 -6.53
CA GLN A 217 21.78 -5.07 -6.90
C GLN A 217 22.42 -6.47 -6.89
N THR A 218 23.69 -6.59 -7.29
CA THR A 218 24.44 -7.85 -7.29
C THR A 218 24.72 -8.37 -5.90
N ASP A 219 24.71 -7.49 -4.91
CA ASP A 219 25.08 -7.80 -3.53
C ASP A 219 23.86 -8.12 -2.67
N LEU A 220 22.64 -7.77 -3.14
CA LEU A 220 21.38 -8.07 -2.45
C LEU A 220 21.24 -9.53 -1.98
N PRO A 221 21.68 -10.56 -2.75
CA PRO A 221 21.63 -11.94 -2.29
C PRO A 221 22.39 -12.21 -1.00
N CYS A 222 23.41 -11.41 -0.64
CA CYS A 222 24.17 -11.60 0.60
C CYS A 222 23.36 -11.28 1.87
N LEU A 223 22.25 -10.55 1.70
CA LEU A 223 21.31 -10.24 2.78
C LEU A 223 20.23 -11.32 2.95
N GLU A 224 20.15 -12.34 2.09
CA GLU A 224 19.12 -13.39 2.22
C GLU A 224 19.22 -14.11 3.57
N GLY A 225 18.12 -14.12 4.32
CA GLY A 225 18.03 -14.80 5.63
C GLY A 225 18.80 -14.13 6.78
N LYS A 226 19.37 -12.94 6.56
CA LYS A 226 20.08 -12.17 7.60
C LYS A 226 19.13 -11.32 8.44
N VAL A 227 19.62 -10.80 9.56
CA VAL A 227 18.93 -9.80 10.38
C VAL A 227 19.54 -8.43 10.10
N LEU A 228 18.73 -7.42 9.78
CA LEU A 228 19.19 -6.06 9.48
C LEU A 228 19.02 -5.17 10.71
N ALA A 229 20.12 -4.70 11.28
CA ALA A 229 20.12 -3.80 12.43
C ALA A 229 20.23 -2.34 11.98
N CYS A 230 19.37 -1.47 12.50
CA CYS A 230 19.45 -0.02 12.31
C CYS A 230 19.12 0.75 13.59
N ASP A 231 19.39 2.05 13.59
CA ASP A 231 19.09 2.97 14.71
C ASP A 231 17.67 3.55 14.67
N CYS A 232 16.96 3.36 13.56
CA CYS A 232 15.64 3.91 13.36
C CYS A 232 14.60 3.13 14.20
N PRO A 233 13.63 3.81 14.82
CA PRO A 233 12.49 3.14 15.47
C PRO A 233 11.74 2.24 14.50
N LEU A 234 11.30 1.06 14.95
CA LEU A 234 10.54 0.13 14.10
C LEU A 234 9.21 0.69 13.57
N SER A 235 8.69 1.76 14.18
CA SER A 235 7.47 2.47 13.74
C SER A 235 7.66 3.33 12.49
N GLN A 236 8.90 3.53 12.02
CA GLN A 236 9.21 4.36 10.85
C GLN A 236 9.88 3.52 9.77
N VAL A 237 9.50 3.73 8.51
CA VAL A 237 10.16 3.10 7.35
C VAL A 237 11.61 3.56 7.27
N CYS A 238 12.54 2.63 7.15
CA CYS A 238 13.98 2.92 7.03
C CYS A 238 14.65 2.11 5.90
N GLU A 239 15.97 2.26 5.76
CA GLU A 239 16.82 1.50 4.83
C GLU A 239 16.63 -0.01 4.97
N GLY A 240 16.51 -0.52 6.21
CA GLY A 240 16.33 -1.94 6.49
C GLY A 240 15.05 -2.52 5.89
N ASP A 241 13.95 -1.77 5.88
CA ASP A 241 12.68 -2.22 5.30
C ASP A 241 12.75 -2.21 3.77
N LEU A 242 13.41 -1.20 3.21
CA LEU A 242 13.60 -1.10 1.76
C LEU A 242 14.49 -2.23 1.22
N LEU A 243 15.58 -2.56 1.92
CA LEU A 243 16.46 -3.67 1.58
C LEU A 243 15.75 -5.02 1.69
N ALA A 244 14.95 -5.23 2.74
CA ALA A 244 14.15 -6.44 2.87
C ALA A 244 13.16 -6.61 1.71
N GLY A 245 12.49 -5.52 1.30
CA GLY A 245 11.62 -5.54 0.12
C GLY A 245 12.37 -5.79 -1.19
N LEU A 246 13.59 -5.26 -1.35
CA LEU A 246 14.41 -5.47 -2.54
C LEU A 246 14.96 -6.89 -2.65
N VAL A 247 15.37 -7.50 -1.53
CA VAL A 247 15.76 -8.92 -1.48
C VAL A 247 14.58 -9.83 -1.84
N PHE A 248 13.38 -9.50 -1.34
CA PHE A 248 12.15 -10.20 -1.71
C PHE A 248 11.87 -10.11 -3.23
N ASP A 249 12.12 -8.95 -3.84
CA ASP A 249 11.92 -8.75 -5.28
C ASP A 249 12.99 -9.43 -6.15
N ALA A 250 14.25 -9.46 -5.70
CA ALA A 250 15.36 -10.07 -6.41
C ALA A 250 15.25 -11.60 -6.51
N GLY A 251 14.60 -12.26 -5.54
CA GLY A 251 14.39 -13.72 -5.51
C GLY A 251 13.39 -14.27 -6.55
N LYS A 252 12.85 -13.44 -7.44
CA LYS A 252 11.89 -13.83 -8.49
C LYS A 252 12.61 -14.42 -9.71
N PRO A 253 12.24 -15.61 -10.21
CA PRO A 253 12.87 -16.15 -11.42
C PRO A 253 12.58 -15.22 -12.62
N ALA A 254 13.64 -14.87 -13.36
CA ALA A 254 13.51 -14.09 -14.58
C ALA A 254 12.75 -14.91 -15.64
N GLY A 255 11.60 -14.39 -16.11
CA GLY A 255 10.94 -14.95 -17.29
C GLY A 255 11.82 -14.77 -18.53
N ALA A 256 11.83 -15.76 -19.42
CA ALA A 256 12.60 -15.70 -20.66
C ALA A 256 12.25 -14.43 -21.48
N PRO A 257 13.23 -13.76 -22.09
CA PRO A 257 12.97 -12.56 -22.89
C PRO A 257 12.17 -12.90 -24.15
N HIS A 258 11.12 -12.10 -24.39
CA HIS A 258 10.32 -12.15 -25.61
C HIS A 258 11.16 -11.59 -26.79
N PRO A 259 11.12 -12.17 -28.01
CA PRO A 259 11.68 -11.51 -29.19
C PRO A 259 10.97 -10.16 -29.42
N GLN A 260 11.72 -9.10 -29.74
CA GLN A 260 11.16 -7.74 -29.84
C GLN A 260 9.96 -7.69 -30.80
N ALA A 261 8.76 -7.47 -30.26
CA ALA A 261 7.66 -6.93 -31.03
C ALA A 261 7.94 -5.43 -31.20
N ALA A 262 8.05 -4.98 -32.44
CA ALA A 262 8.26 -3.57 -32.78
C ALA A 262 7.20 -2.70 -32.10
N GLY A 263 7.64 -1.65 -31.38
CA GLY A 263 6.76 -0.59 -30.90
C GLY A 263 6.38 -0.58 -29.42
N ARG A 264 6.95 -1.44 -28.55
CA ARG A 264 6.80 -1.23 -27.10
C ARG A 264 7.93 -0.36 -26.54
N PRO A 265 7.62 0.72 -25.79
CA PRO A 265 8.62 1.45 -25.02
C PRO A 265 9.30 0.51 -24.02
N ARG A 266 10.60 0.72 -23.78
CA ARG A 266 11.37 0.06 -22.73
C ARG A 266 10.61 0.17 -21.40
N ARG A 267 10.54 -0.95 -20.65
CA ARG A 267 10.04 -0.96 -19.26
C ARG A 267 10.82 0.09 -18.46
N SER A 268 10.14 1.07 -17.88
CA SER A 268 10.78 2.05 -16.99
C SER A 268 11.17 1.39 -15.65
N VAL A 269 12.27 1.86 -15.09
CA VAL A 269 12.89 1.37 -13.84
C VAL A 269 12.02 1.67 -12.61
N GLY A 270 11.05 2.59 -12.72
CA GLY A 270 10.14 3.02 -11.64
C GLY A 270 9.19 1.94 -11.07
N ARG A 271 9.03 0.77 -11.72
CA ARG A 271 8.14 -0.30 -11.20
C ARG A 271 8.71 -1.08 -10.00
N GLN A 272 10.01 -0.98 -9.70
CA GLN A 272 10.64 -1.73 -8.59
C GLN A 272 10.47 -1.06 -7.22
N SER A 273 10.32 0.27 -7.14
CA SER A 273 10.14 1.01 -5.87
C SER A 273 8.82 0.69 -5.16
N ARG A 274 7.79 0.30 -5.91
CA ARG A 274 6.41 0.15 -5.42
C ARG A 274 6.14 -1.11 -4.60
N ARG A 275 6.73 -2.25 -4.97
CA ARG A 275 6.57 -3.52 -4.24
C ARG A 275 7.28 -3.48 -2.88
N VAL A 276 8.38 -2.75 -2.84
CA VAL A 276 9.19 -2.50 -1.65
C VAL A 276 8.42 -1.62 -0.67
N LEU A 277 7.79 -0.53 -1.13
CA LEU A 277 6.93 0.31 -0.29
C LEU A 277 5.71 -0.44 0.26
N LEU A 278 5.01 -1.24 -0.55
CA LEU A 278 3.85 -2.01 -0.09
C LEU A 278 4.23 -3.05 0.98
N ALA A 279 5.40 -3.69 0.85
CA ALA A 279 5.92 -4.63 1.83
C ALA A 279 6.37 -3.93 3.12
N ALA A 280 6.98 -2.76 3.03
CA ALA A 280 7.35 -1.93 4.19
C ALA A 280 6.11 -1.37 4.92
N SER A 281 5.10 -0.91 4.19
CA SER A 281 3.82 -0.44 4.76
C SER A 281 3.05 -1.57 5.43
N ALA A 282 3.11 -2.81 4.92
CA ALA A 282 2.51 -3.98 5.59
C ALA A 282 3.18 -4.31 6.93
N ALA A 283 4.49 -4.07 7.06
CA ALA A 283 5.22 -4.29 8.31
C ALA A 283 4.92 -3.23 9.39
N VAL A 284 4.55 -2.01 8.98
CA VAL A 284 4.26 -0.87 9.88
C VAL A 284 2.76 -0.76 10.20
N ALA A 285 1.88 -0.97 9.20
CA ALA A 285 0.44 -0.79 9.36
C ALA A 285 -0.25 -1.95 10.09
N LEU A 286 0.32 -3.16 10.05
CA LEU A 286 -0.20 -4.27 10.82
C LEU A 286 0.26 -4.15 12.28
N PRO A 287 -0.67 -4.21 13.25
CA PRO A 287 -0.30 -4.17 14.66
C PRO A 287 0.71 -5.27 14.95
N THR A 288 1.71 -4.96 15.78
CA THR A 288 2.88 -5.79 16.10
C THR A 288 2.64 -7.31 16.04
N PRO A 289 3.64 -8.14 15.68
CA PRO A 289 3.50 -9.61 15.59
C PRO A 289 2.83 -10.29 16.79
N ALA A 290 2.90 -9.68 17.98
CA ALA A 290 2.21 -10.12 19.19
C ALA A 290 0.67 -10.05 19.10
N LEU A 291 0.11 -9.01 18.47
CA LEU A 291 -1.34 -8.82 18.30
C LEU A 291 -1.95 -9.77 17.24
N LEU A 292 -1.14 -10.22 16.29
CA LEU A 292 -1.55 -11.18 15.25
C LEU A 292 -1.17 -12.62 15.60
N SER A 293 -0.56 -12.83 16.77
CA SER A 293 -0.17 -14.17 17.23
C SER A 293 -1.40 -15.04 17.44
N GLY A 294 -1.51 -16.12 16.66
CA GLY A 294 -2.66 -17.03 16.69
C GLY A 294 -3.88 -16.56 15.90
N PHE A 295 -3.83 -15.37 15.28
CA PHE A 295 -4.88 -14.91 14.37
C PHE A 295 -4.82 -15.71 13.07
N ARG A 296 -5.96 -16.31 12.68
CA ARG A 296 -6.08 -17.03 11.41
C ARG A 296 -6.58 -16.07 10.34
N PHE A 297 -5.70 -15.71 9.41
CA PHE A 297 -6.06 -14.83 8.31
C PHE A 297 -7.20 -15.44 7.49
N PRO A 298 -8.35 -14.75 7.38
CA PRO A 298 -9.46 -15.21 6.57
C PRO A 298 -9.12 -15.08 5.08
N MET A 299 -9.67 -15.96 4.25
CA MET A 299 -9.69 -15.76 2.80
C MET A 299 -10.53 -14.53 2.47
N ILE A 300 -9.91 -13.51 1.89
CA ILE A 300 -10.56 -12.25 1.49
C ILE A 300 -10.34 -11.93 0.00
N GLU A 301 -9.50 -12.72 -0.67
CA GLU A 301 -9.08 -12.53 -2.06
C GLU A 301 -10.25 -12.63 -3.03
N ASP A 302 -11.26 -13.45 -2.73
CA ASP A 302 -12.51 -13.50 -3.50
C ASP A 302 -13.28 -12.17 -3.46
N LEU A 303 -13.21 -11.44 -2.34
CA LEU A 303 -13.83 -10.12 -2.18
C LEU A 303 -12.98 -9.01 -2.80
N VAL A 304 -11.70 -8.91 -2.41
CA VAL A 304 -10.85 -7.77 -2.78
C VAL A 304 -10.42 -7.79 -4.26
N ASN A 305 -10.48 -8.94 -4.92
CA ASN A 305 -10.24 -9.06 -6.36
C ASN A 305 -11.51 -8.86 -7.21
N ALA A 306 -12.65 -8.53 -6.59
CA ALA A 306 -13.92 -8.24 -7.27
C ALA A 306 -14.33 -6.76 -7.11
N PRO A 307 -15.34 -6.28 -7.86
CA PRO A 307 -15.97 -4.99 -7.55
C PRO A 307 -16.54 -4.98 -6.11
N PRO A 308 -16.47 -3.84 -5.40
CA PRO A 308 -15.98 -2.53 -5.88
C PRO A 308 -14.45 -2.34 -5.79
N PHE A 309 -13.72 -3.20 -5.07
CA PHE A 309 -12.31 -3.00 -4.72
C PHE A 309 -11.35 -2.93 -5.91
N SER A 310 -11.70 -3.56 -7.03
CA SER A 310 -10.84 -3.64 -8.22
C SER A 310 -11.11 -2.56 -9.28
N GLU A 311 -12.23 -1.84 -9.22
CA GLU A 311 -12.72 -1.03 -10.34
C GLU A 311 -11.84 0.18 -10.64
N TYR A 312 -11.40 0.89 -9.59
CA TYR A 312 -10.50 2.03 -9.74
C TYR A 312 -9.18 1.64 -10.41
N LEU A 313 -8.57 0.56 -9.94
CA LEU A 313 -7.32 0.04 -10.47
C LEU A 313 -7.46 -0.43 -11.93
N GLN A 314 -8.60 -1.02 -12.27
CA GLN A 314 -8.90 -1.40 -13.64
C GLN A 314 -9.03 -0.19 -14.55
N ARG A 315 -9.66 0.90 -14.07
CA ARG A 315 -9.81 2.16 -14.81
C ARG A 315 -8.45 2.82 -15.08
N CYS A 316 -7.58 2.93 -14.07
CA CYS A 316 -6.24 3.48 -14.26
C CYS A 316 -5.44 2.68 -15.32
N ARG A 317 -5.46 1.34 -15.22
CA ARG A 317 -4.78 0.47 -16.19
C ARG A 317 -5.33 0.59 -17.60
N ALA A 318 -6.65 0.71 -17.74
CA ALA A 318 -7.29 0.85 -19.05
C ALA A 318 -6.87 2.13 -19.78
N ARG A 319 -6.53 3.19 -19.03
CA ARG A 319 -6.08 4.48 -19.56
C ARG A 319 -4.57 4.60 -19.73
N GLY A 320 -3.81 3.58 -19.32
CA GLY A 320 -2.35 3.67 -19.31
C GLY A 320 -1.82 4.71 -18.32
N GLU A 321 -2.64 5.13 -17.35
CA GLU A 321 -2.22 6.04 -16.29
C GLU A 321 -1.21 5.32 -15.40
N ASP A 322 -0.06 5.96 -15.18
CA ASP A 322 0.95 5.49 -14.22
C ASP A 322 0.40 5.69 -12.81
N TRP A 323 -0.37 4.71 -12.36
CA TRP A 323 -0.92 4.65 -11.01
C TRP A 323 0.14 4.14 -10.02
N ASP A 324 1.37 4.66 -10.02
CA ASP A 324 2.49 4.14 -9.21
C ASP A 324 2.75 5.01 -7.97
N GLY A 325 2.00 4.77 -6.89
CA GLY A 325 2.13 5.50 -5.61
C GLY A 325 1.03 5.15 -4.60
N ALA A 326 1.03 5.84 -3.45
CA ALA A 326 -0.08 5.79 -2.50
C ALA A 326 -1.37 6.29 -3.17
N LEU A 327 -2.54 5.66 -2.92
CA LEU A 327 -3.83 6.19 -3.42
C LEU A 327 -4.32 7.30 -2.48
N VAL A 328 -3.46 8.29 -2.30
CA VAL A 328 -3.79 9.55 -1.65
C VAL A 328 -4.34 10.53 -2.68
N PRO A 329 -5.12 11.53 -2.24
CA PRO A 329 -5.51 12.65 -3.09
C PRO A 329 -4.29 13.18 -3.86
N GLN A 330 -4.32 13.05 -5.20
CA GLN A 330 -3.18 13.47 -6.04
C GLN A 330 -3.09 14.99 -6.07
N LEU A 331 -2.03 15.51 -5.46
CA LEU A 331 -1.85 16.94 -5.31
C LEU A 331 -1.49 17.58 -6.67
N VAL A 332 -2.50 18.19 -7.30
CA VAL A 332 -2.34 19.07 -8.45
C VAL A 332 -1.29 20.15 -8.13
N SER A 333 -0.39 20.45 -9.08
CA SER A 333 0.71 21.40 -8.85
C SER A 333 0.20 22.78 -8.40
N GLY A 334 1.03 23.55 -7.68
CA GLY A 334 0.69 24.91 -7.27
C GLY A 334 0.24 25.80 -8.43
N GLN A 335 0.91 25.67 -9.58
CA GLN A 335 0.60 26.39 -10.82
C GLN A 335 -0.76 25.98 -11.40
N GLN A 336 -1.04 24.68 -11.54
CA GLN A 336 -2.33 24.21 -12.04
C GLN A 336 -3.50 24.61 -11.11
N ARG A 337 -3.31 24.56 -9.78
CA ARG A 337 -4.32 25.08 -8.83
C ARG A 337 -4.59 26.56 -9.00
N GLN A 338 -3.56 27.35 -9.32
CA GLN A 338 -3.69 28.77 -9.56
C GLN A 338 -4.43 29.07 -10.88
N TRP A 339 -4.17 28.28 -11.93
CA TRP A 339 -4.89 28.36 -13.21
C TRP A 339 -6.38 28.02 -13.03
N GLN A 340 -6.70 27.03 -12.21
CA GLN A 340 -8.07 26.63 -11.91
C GLN A 340 -8.89 27.65 -11.11
N ARG A 341 -8.30 28.26 -10.07
CA ARG A 341 -9.03 29.29 -9.29
C ARG A 341 -9.52 30.43 -10.18
N MET A 342 -8.73 30.77 -11.20
CA MET A 342 -9.10 31.76 -12.20
C MET A 342 -10.22 31.25 -13.11
N SER A 343 -10.19 29.98 -13.53
CA SER A 343 -11.29 29.38 -14.31
C SER A 343 -12.62 29.33 -13.55
N GLU A 344 -12.55 29.31 -12.21
CA GLU A 344 -13.70 29.39 -11.30
C GLU A 344 -14.17 30.84 -11.03
N GLY A 345 -13.61 31.84 -11.73
CA GLY A 345 -13.96 33.24 -11.57
C GLY A 345 -13.33 33.92 -10.35
N GLN A 346 -12.43 33.26 -9.61
CA GLN A 346 -11.68 33.88 -8.52
C GLN A 346 -10.44 34.60 -9.07
N GLN A 347 -10.62 35.81 -9.57
CA GLN A 347 -9.50 36.63 -10.04
C GLN A 347 -8.71 37.25 -8.88
N ALA A 348 -7.65 36.57 -8.44
CA ALA A 348 -6.80 37.03 -7.33
C ALA A 348 -5.76 38.07 -7.79
N GLY A 349 -6.24 39.27 -8.13
CA GLY A 349 -5.43 40.44 -8.42
C GLY A 349 -4.72 40.42 -9.80
N ALA A 350 -4.10 41.54 -10.16
CA ALA A 350 -3.37 41.72 -11.40
C ALA A 350 -1.85 41.89 -11.14
N MET A 351 -1.05 41.49 -12.12
CA MET A 351 0.39 41.79 -12.23
C MET A 351 1.26 41.27 -11.07
N ALA A 352 1.50 42.09 -10.04
CA ALA A 352 2.54 41.89 -9.02
C ALA A 352 2.07 41.10 -7.79
N HIS A 353 0.81 40.68 -7.76
CA HIS A 353 0.29 39.89 -6.66
C HIS A 353 0.88 38.46 -6.71
N ARG A 354 1.30 37.90 -5.57
CA ARG A 354 1.87 36.54 -5.50
C ARG A 354 0.92 35.45 -6.04
N ALA A 355 -0.38 35.73 -6.05
CA ALA A 355 -1.40 34.84 -6.62
C ALA A 355 -1.86 35.23 -8.04
N ALA A 356 -1.23 36.20 -8.70
CA ALA A 356 -1.51 36.52 -10.11
C ALA A 356 -0.91 35.45 -11.04
N LEU A 357 -1.62 35.12 -12.12
CA LEU A 357 -1.11 34.23 -13.15
C LEU A 357 0.03 34.89 -13.94
N PRO A 358 1.01 34.11 -14.42
CA PRO A 358 1.90 34.61 -15.45
C PRO A 358 1.08 35.06 -16.68
N PRO A 359 1.51 36.10 -17.40
CA PRO A 359 0.79 36.57 -18.56
C PRO A 359 0.76 35.47 -19.63
N VAL A 360 -0.40 35.30 -20.27
CA VAL A 360 -0.60 34.29 -21.33
C VAL A 360 0.35 34.53 -22.51
N LEU A 361 0.69 35.80 -22.76
CA LEU A 361 1.67 36.22 -23.74
C LEU A 361 2.84 36.92 -23.05
N PRO A 362 4.09 36.74 -23.52
CA PRO A 362 5.24 37.48 -23.01
C PRO A 362 5.05 39.00 -23.05
N PHE A 363 5.69 39.71 -22.12
CA PHE A 363 5.75 41.17 -22.18
C PHE A 363 6.76 41.63 -23.25
N GLY A 364 6.56 42.85 -23.77
CA GLY A 364 7.52 43.49 -24.70
C GLY A 364 7.34 43.10 -26.18
N LEU A 365 6.24 42.46 -26.55
CA LEU A 365 5.92 42.11 -27.92
C LEU A 365 5.47 43.34 -28.73
N SER A 366 5.85 43.41 -30.00
CA SER A 366 5.25 44.34 -30.96
C SER A 366 3.79 43.96 -31.25
N PRO A 367 2.95 44.88 -31.78
CA PRO A 367 1.56 44.58 -32.11
C PRO A 367 1.38 43.37 -33.04
N THR A 368 2.28 43.19 -34.00
CA THR A 368 2.23 42.07 -34.95
C THR A 368 2.59 40.74 -34.28
N GLU A 369 3.68 40.70 -33.50
CA GLU A 369 4.07 39.51 -32.74
C GLU A 369 3.01 39.11 -31.71
N HIS A 370 2.40 40.11 -31.06
CA HIS A 370 1.30 39.89 -30.13
C HIS A 370 0.09 39.27 -30.85
N PHE A 371 -0.27 39.77 -32.03
CA PHE A 371 -1.39 39.22 -32.81
C PHE A 371 -1.13 37.79 -33.27
N GLU A 372 0.07 37.49 -33.77
CA GLU A 372 0.44 36.15 -34.23
C GLU A 372 0.46 35.14 -33.08
N LEU A 373 1.04 35.51 -31.94
CA LEU A 373 1.07 34.65 -30.75
C LEU A 373 -0.32 34.49 -30.13
N ALA A 374 -1.14 35.55 -30.09
CA ALA A 374 -2.53 35.45 -29.64
C ALA A 374 -3.33 34.49 -30.53
N HIS A 375 -3.14 34.56 -31.85
CA HIS A 375 -3.79 33.66 -32.80
C HIS A 375 -3.32 32.20 -32.61
N GLN A 376 -2.04 31.96 -32.36
CA GLN A 376 -1.53 30.63 -32.03
C GLN A 376 -2.11 30.10 -30.71
N VAL A 377 -2.18 30.92 -29.67
CA VAL A 377 -2.75 30.53 -28.38
C VAL A 377 -4.25 30.22 -28.50
N ALA A 378 -4.98 30.98 -29.31
CA ALA A 378 -6.41 30.76 -29.56
C ALA A 378 -6.73 29.45 -30.30
N GLN A 379 -5.72 28.74 -30.83
CA GLN A 379 -5.90 27.39 -31.41
C GLN A 379 -5.99 26.29 -30.36
N TYR A 380 -5.67 26.61 -29.10
CA TYR A 380 -5.71 25.66 -27.98
C TYR A 380 -6.82 26.06 -26.99
N PRO A 381 -7.43 25.09 -26.29
CA PRO A 381 -8.42 25.37 -25.25
C PRO A 381 -7.81 26.26 -24.16
N THR A 382 -8.45 27.38 -23.89
CA THR A 382 -8.08 28.28 -22.79
C THR A 382 -8.22 27.56 -21.44
N PRO A 383 -7.59 28.06 -20.36
CA PRO A 383 -7.80 27.51 -19.02
C PRO A 383 -9.27 27.46 -18.57
N PHE A 384 -10.16 28.23 -19.21
CA PHE A 384 -11.61 28.26 -18.96
C PHE A 384 -12.38 27.19 -19.73
N GLU A 385 -11.79 26.62 -20.77
CA GLU A 385 -12.39 25.60 -21.64
C GLU A 385 -11.89 24.19 -21.32
N GLN A 386 -10.92 24.07 -20.41
CA GLN A 386 -10.38 22.79 -19.96
C GLN A 386 -11.22 22.22 -18.80
N PRO A 387 -11.39 20.89 -18.74
CA PRO A 387 -12.02 20.25 -17.59
C PRO A 387 -11.21 20.52 -16.30
N PRO A 388 -11.87 20.56 -15.13
CA PRO A 388 -11.17 20.78 -13.87
C PRO A 388 -10.14 19.66 -13.68
N ALA A 389 -8.88 20.02 -13.40
CA ALA A 389 -7.89 19.01 -13.04
C ALA A 389 -8.20 18.53 -11.62
N LEU A 390 -8.79 17.34 -11.57
CA LEU A 390 -9.12 16.59 -10.39
C LEU A 390 -8.14 15.44 -10.21
N ASP A 391 -8.07 14.99 -8.97
CA ASP A 391 -7.32 13.81 -8.57
C ASP A 391 -7.92 12.59 -9.28
N LEU A 392 -7.09 11.61 -9.64
CA LEU A 392 -7.54 10.49 -10.47
C LEU A 392 -8.70 9.70 -9.86
N ASP A 393 -8.74 9.60 -8.53
CA ASP A 393 -9.82 9.00 -7.74
C ASP A 393 -11.12 9.81 -7.82
N LEU A 394 -11.06 11.14 -7.76
CA LEU A 394 -12.21 12.02 -7.96
C LEU A 394 -12.73 11.95 -9.41
N CYS A 395 -11.84 11.88 -10.41
CA CYS A 395 -12.25 11.63 -11.79
C CYS A 395 -12.93 10.26 -11.93
N PHE A 396 -12.40 9.22 -11.30
CA PHE A 396 -13.03 7.90 -11.30
C PHE A 396 -14.41 7.93 -10.62
N ALA A 397 -14.54 8.62 -9.49
CA ALA A 397 -15.81 8.79 -8.81
C ALA A 397 -16.82 9.53 -9.71
N ALA A 398 -16.40 10.59 -10.40
CA ALA A 398 -17.24 11.33 -11.35
C ALA A 398 -17.73 10.43 -12.51
N GLU A 399 -16.83 9.64 -13.10
CA GLU A 399 -17.15 8.70 -14.18
C GLU A 399 -18.14 7.62 -13.73
N VAL A 400 -17.91 7.06 -12.55
CA VAL A 400 -18.80 6.09 -11.91
C VAL A 400 -20.17 6.69 -11.65
N CYS A 401 -20.22 7.89 -11.09
CA CYS A 401 -21.46 8.60 -10.81
C CYS A 401 -22.26 8.88 -12.08
N ALA A 402 -21.60 9.31 -13.15
CA ALA A 402 -22.23 9.55 -14.45
C ALA A 402 -22.74 8.24 -15.09
N LYS A 403 -21.90 7.19 -15.08
CA LYS A 403 -22.24 5.88 -15.68
C LYS A 403 -23.43 5.20 -15.00
N GLU A 404 -23.56 5.36 -13.68
CA GLU A 404 -24.61 4.74 -12.88
C GLU A 404 -25.67 5.72 -12.39
N ARG A 405 -25.86 6.81 -13.14
CA ARG A 405 -26.98 7.74 -12.95
C ARG A 405 -28.29 6.95 -12.84
N GLY A 406 -29.05 7.19 -11.77
CA GLY A 406 -30.30 6.50 -11.46
C GLY A 406 -30.15 5.20 -10.67
N THR A 407 -28.96 4.59 -10.59
CA THR A 407 -28.70 3.35 -9.83
C THR A 407 -27.66 3.51 -8.71
N LEU A 408 -27.15 4.71 -8.47
CA LEU A 408 -26.14 5.00 -7.43
C LEU A 408 -26.51 4.50 -6.03
N LYS A 409 -27.80 4.58 -5.64
CA LYS A 409 -28.26 4.05 -4.34
C LYS A 409 -28.05 2.53 -4.24
N GLN A 410 -28.32 1.82 -5.33
CA GLN A 410 -28.08 0.38 -5.40
C GLN A 410 -26.58 0.06 -5.38
N ARG A 411 -25.77 0.76 -6.19
CA ARG A 411 -24.31 0.60 -6.18
C ARG A 411 -23.71 0.82 -4.80
N ARG A 412 -24.14 1.89 -4.10
CA ARG A 412 -23.71 2.20 -2.72
C ARG A 412 -24.06 1.05 -1.78
N ARG A 413 -25.27 0.50 -1.87
CA ARG A 413 -25.70 -0.64 -1.05
C ARG A 413 -24.86 -1.89 -1.31
N GLU A 414 -24.55 -2.20 -2.57
CA GLU A 414 -23.71 -3.33 -2.96
C GLU A 414 -22.27 -3.15 -2.48
N SER A 415 -21.70 -1.96 -2.66
CA SER A 415 -20.35 -1.60 -2.22
C SER A 415 -20.22 -1.68 -0.70
N LEU A 416 -21.19 -1.13 0.04
CA LEU A 416 -21.25 -1.25 1.50
C LEU A 416 -21.46 -2.70 1.95
N GLY A 417 -22.18 -3.51 1.16
CA GLY A 417 -22.31 -4.95 1.39
C GLY A 417 -20.96 -5.66 1.35
N ALA A 418 -20.15 -5.37 0.33
CA ALA A 418 -18.80 -5.93 0.21
C ALA A 418 -17.89 -5.51 1.38
N ILE A 419 -17.94 -4.24 1.81
CA ILE A 419 -17.18 -3.75 2.98
C ILE A 419 -17.65 -4.42 4.27
N ARG A 420 -18.97 -4.61 4.45
CA ARG A 420 -19.52 -5.32 5.63
C ARG A 420 -19.10 -6.78 5.66
N GLU A 421 -19.05 -7.44 4.51
CA GLU A 421 -18.60 -8.82 4.41
C GLU A 421 -17.09 -8.93 4.66
N LEU A 422 -16.29 -7.99 4.14
CA LEU A 422 -14.87 -7.88 4.48
C LEU A 422 -14.67 -7.73 5.99
N HIS A 423 -15.38 -6.79 6.60
CA HIS A 423 -15.39 -6.59 8.05
C HIS A 423 -15.79 -7.87 8.80
N ARG A 424 -16.87 -8.56 8.39
CA ARG A 424 -17.33 -9.81 9.00
C ARG A 424 -16.25 -10.88 8.99
N ARG A 425 -15.53 -11.04 7.87
CA ARG A 425 -14.44 -12.02 7.74
C ARG A 425 -13.21 -11.63 8.54
N TRP A 426 -12.92 -10.33 8.60
CA TRP A 426 -11.78 -9.76 9.31
C TRP A 426 -11.97 -9.62 10.84
N ARG A 427 -13.15 -9.98 11.36
CA ARG A 427 -13.42 -9.98 12.80
C ARG A 427 -12.41 -10.85 13.57
N GLY A 428 -11.95 -10.34 14.71
CA GLY A 428 -11.00 -11.03 15.58
C GLY A 428 -9.64 -10.33 15.72
N VAL A 429 -9.42 -9.23 14.98
CA VAL A 429 -8.32 -8.27 15.21
C VAL A 429 -8.87 -7.09 16.05
N ASP A 430 -9.56 -7.40 17.15
CA ASP A 430 -10.20 -6.40 18.00
C ASP A 430 -9.17 -5.81 18.98
N VAL A 431 -8.67 -4.62 18.66
CA VAL A 431 -7.72 -3.92 19.53
C VAL A 431 -8.41 -2.92 20.45
N THR A 432 -9.65 -2.49 20.14
CA THR A 432 -10.47 -1.62 21.00
C THR A 432 -11.94 -2.06 21.02
N ARG A 433 -12.67 -1.72 22.09
CA ARG A 433 -14.10 -2.11 22.26
C ARG A 433 -15.07 -1.45 21.28
N GLN A 434 -14.72 -0.29 20.71
CA GLN A 434 -15.65 0.53 19.92
C GLN A 434 -15.16 0.81 18.49
N ARG A 435 -13.85 0.69 18.22
CA ARG A 435 -13.26 0.97 16.92
C ARG A 435 -12.52 -0.25 16.40
N ASP A 436 -12.86 -0.66 15.19
CA ASP A 436 -12.16 -1.75 14.51
C ASP A 436 -10.89 -1.22 13.84
N ILE A 437 -9.83 -1.09 14.64
CA ILE A 437 -8.50 -0.66 14.16
C ILE A 437 -7.88 -1.74 13.26
N GLY A 438 -8.24 -3.01 13.44
CA GLY A 438 -7.81 -4.10 12.57
C GLY A 438 -8.33 -3.93 11.14
N LEU A 439 -9.62 -3.60 10.99
CA LEU A 439 -10.22 -3.26 9.71
C LEU A 439 -9.60 -1.98 9.14
N LEU A 440 -9.37 -0.94 9.96
CA LEU A 440 -8.70 0.28 9.52
C LEU A 440 -7.33 -0.02 8.91
N ALA A 441 -6.51 -0.83 9.59
CA ALA A 441 -5.20 -1.26 9.10
C ALA A 441 -5.31 -1.98 7.76
N LEU A 442 -6.27 -2.90 7.62
CA LEU A 442 -6.52 -3.59 6.36
C LEU A 442 -6.92 -2.61 5.25
N LEU A 443 -7.82 -1.66 5.53
CA LEU A 443 -8.25 -0.67 4.55
C LEU A 443 -7.09 0.22 4.12
N CYS A 444 -6.25 0.69 5.04
CA CYS A 444 -5.02 1.43 4.73
C CYS A 444 -4.12 0.67 3.75
N LEU A 445 -4.01 -0.66 3.89
CA LEU A 445 -3.24 -1.49 2.95
C LEU A 445 -3.93 -1.64 1.59
N LEU A 446 -5.25 -1.94 1.59
CA LEU A 446 -6.01 -2.15 0.36
C LEU A 446 -6.03 -0.90 -0.53
N VAL A 447 -6.10 0.28 0.07
CA VAL A 447 -6.05 1.55 -0.66
C VAL A 447 -4.63 2.08 -0.81
N SER A 448 -3.60 1.39 -0.32
CA SER A 448 -2.23 1.95 -0.29
C SER A 448 -2.21 3.38 0.27
N TRP A 449 -2.82 3.58 1.43
CA TRP A 449 -2.93 4.88 2.09
C TRP A 449 -1.55 5.48 2.37
N GLY A 450 -1.42 6.80 2.22
CA GLY A 450 -0.11 7.48 2.34
C GLY A 450 0.47 7.45 3.74
N ASP A 451 -0.38 7.32 4.76
CA ASP A 451 0.02 7.23 6.16
C ASP A 451 -0.06 5.77 6.66
N PRO A 452 1.03 4.99 6.59
CA PRO A 452 1.05 3.64 7.12
C PRO A 452 1.04 3.61 8.65
N THR A 453 1.31 4.73 9.34
CA THR A 453 1.39 4.81 10.81
C THR A 453 0.03 5.02 11.47
N LEU A 454 -0.98 5.45 10.71
CA LEU A 454 -2.33 5.75 11.20
C LEU A 454 -2.94 4.67 12.13
N PRO A 455 -2.89 3.36 11.82
CA PRO A 455 -3.43 2.35 12.73
C PRO A 455 -2.67 2.29 14.05
N SER A 456 -1.34 2.44 14.01
CA SER A 456 -0.49 2.44 15.20
C SER A 456 -0.73 3.70 16.04
N ASP A 457 -0.96 4.84 15.41
CA ASP A 457 -1.23 6.12 16.07
C ASP A 457 -2.57 6.09 16.82
N PHE A 458 -3.57 5.37 16.30
CA PHE A 458 -4.81 5.13 17.04
C PHE A 458 -4.65 4.20 18.25
N LEU A 459 -3.60 3.38 18.28
CA LEU A 459 -3.32 2.47 19.39
C LEU A 459 -2.43 3.09 20.46
N PHE A 460 -1.39 3.78 20.03
CA PHE A 460 -0.32 4.26 20.91
C PHE A 460 -0.37 5.78 21.13
N GLY A 461 -1.19 6.49 20.36
CA GLY A 461 -1.37 7.93 20.43
C GLY A 461 -0.49 8.68 19.43
N MET A 462 -0.94 9.88 19.06
CA MET A 462 -0.24 10.81 18.18
C MET A 462 0.61 11.79 18.99
N ALA A 463 1.69 12.31 18.39
CA ALA A 463 2.50 13.35 19.01
C ALA A 463 1.68 14.65 19.14
N ALA A 464 1.39 15.08 20.38
CA ALA A 464 0.69 16.34 20.65
C ALA A 464 1.59 17.59 20.56
N VAL A 465 2.91 17.39 20.69
CA VAL A 465 3.96 18.43 20.69
C VAL A 465 5.21 17.88 20.00
N GLY A 466 6.10 18.78 19.58
CA GLY A 466 7.24 18.46 18.74
C GLY A 466 6.87 18.57 17.26
N THR A 467 7.64 17.90 16.41
CA THR A 467 7.35 17.83 14.98
C THR A 467 6.46 16.63 14.68
N ALA A 468 5.28 16.87 14.11
CA ALA A 468 4.45 15.81 13.55
C ALA A 468 5.18 15.16 12.36
N PRO A 469 5.06 13.84 12.15
CA PRO A 469 5.60 13.23 10.95
C PRO A 469 4.83 13.73 9.72
N TRP A 470 5.48 13.72 8.56
CA TRP A 470 4.77 13.93 7.31
C TRP A 470 4.01 12.65 6.94
N TYR A 471 2.69 12.76 6.82
CA TYR A 471 1.80 11.61 6.66
C TYR A 471 1.64 11.17 5.19
N GLY A 472 2.24 11.89 4.23
CA GLY A 472 2.10 11.56 2.80
C GLY A 472 0.69 11.74 2.22
N VAL A 473 -0.30 12.15 3.04
CA VAL A 473 -1.70 12.43 2.63
C VAL A 473 -1.89 13.89 2.21
N PHE A 474 -1.14 14.80 2.83
CA PHE A 474 -1.25 16.24 2.61
C PHE A 474 0.02 16.80 1.94
N PRO A 475 -0.08 17.92 1.21
CA PRO A 475 1.11 18.60 0.70
C PRO A 475 2.07 18.93 1.83
N ALA A 476 3.36 18.81 1.56
CA ALA A 476 4.37 19.31 2.47
C ALA A 476 4.32 20.84 2.56
N GLN A 477 4.56 21.37 3.75
CA GLN A 477 4.89 22.77 3.99
C GLN A 477 6.22 22.89 4.72
N GLY A 478 6.84 24.06 4.63
CA GLY A 478 8.03 24.36 5.40
C GLY A 478 7.75 24.21 6.89
N PHE A 479 8.61 23.47 7.57
CA PHE A 479 8.50 23.18 8.99
C PHE A 479 9.87 23.33 9.66
N ARG A 480 9.88 23.43 10.98
CA ARG A 480 11.09 23.39 11.79
C ARG A 480 11.05 22.12 12.61
N GLU A 481 12.13 21.37 12.61
CA GLU A 481 12.23 20.23 13.51
C GLU A 481 12.29 20.72 14.97
N ILE A 482 11.44 20.14 15.81
CA ILE A 482 11.33 20.40 17.25
C ILE A 482 11.51 19.07 17.96
N THR A 483 12.68 18.90 18.55
CA THR A 483 13.02 17.67 19.26
C THR A 483 12.31 17.56 20.60
N ARG A 484 12.15 16.33 21.12
CA ARG A 484 11.62 16.11 22.48
C ARG A 484 12.45 16.83 23.54
N ALA A 485 13.76 16.95 23.34
CA ALA A 485 14.65 17.70 24.23
C ALA A 485 14.32 19.19 24.26
N GLU A 486 14.07 19.80 23.09
CA GLU A 486 13.62 21.19 22.99
C GLU A 486 12.25 21.42 23.64
N VAL A 487 11.32 20.49 23.46
CA VAL A 487 10.00 20.57 24.11
C VAL A 487 10.16 20.63 25.64
N LEU A 488 11.13 19.90 26.20
CA LEU A 488 11.30 19.74 27.64
C LEU A 488 12.32 20.70 28.27
N SER A 489 13.16 21.39 27.48
CA SER A 489 14.27 22.24 27.97
C SER A 489 13.80 23.34 28.94
N GLU A 490 12.65 23.96 28.66
CA GLU A 490 12.07 25.03 29.48
C GLU A 490 10.87 24.55 30.33
N ALA A 491 10.70 23.24 30.50
CA ALA A 491 9.53 22.70 31.16
C ALA A 491 9.37 23.20 32.60
N ALA A 492 10.46 23.28 33.38
CA ALA A 492 10.40 23.70 34.78
C ALA A 492 9.94 25.16 34.94
N SER A 493 10.52 26.08 34.16
CA SER A 493 10.14 27.51 34.19
C SER A 493 8.75 27.75 33.62
N SER A 494 8.37 27.00 32.57
CA SER A 494 6.99 27.00 32.04
C SER A 494 5.98 26.53 33.09
N ASN A 495 6.23 25.39 33.74
CA ASN A 495 5.36 24.84 34.76
C ASN A 495 5.21 25.78 35.97
N ALA A 496 6.28 26.46 36.38
CA ALA A 496 6.23 27.46 37.44
C ALA A 496 5.31 28.63 37.06
N ARG A 497 5.40 29.13 35.82
CA ARG A 497 4.51 30.19 35.30
C ARG A 497 3.05 29.74 35.24
N VAL A 498 2.78 28.56 34.69
CA VAL A 498 1.42 27.99 34.63
C VAL A 498 0.83 27.90 36.04
N ARG A 499 1.57 27.31 37.00
CA ARG A 499 1.12 27.17 38.39
C ARG A 499 0.88 28.52 39.06
N ALA A 500 1.74 29.51 38.82
CA ALA A 500 1.58 30.86 39.34
C ALA A 500 0.35 31.57 38.76
N GLY A 501 -0.10 31.18 37.57
CA GLY A 501 -1.29 31.71 36.91
C GLY A 501 -2.62 31.04 37.29
N LEU A 502 -2.60 29.83 37.86
CA LEU A 502 -3.83 29.13 38.27
C LEU A 502 -4.51 29.86 39.43
N ARG A 503 -5.81 30.13 39.29
CA ARG A 503 -6.66 30.76 40.32
C ARG A 503 -8.01 30.04 40.37
N PRO A 504 -8.66 29.96 41.54
CA PRO A 504 -10.02 29.46 41.62
C PRO A 504 -10.96 30.26 40.71
N GLY A 505 -11.75 29.55 39.92
CA GLY A 505 -12.68 30.11 38.95
C GLY A 505 -14.12 29.70 39.24
N ARG A 506 -15.07 30.46 38.68
CA ARG A 506 -16.51 30.12 38.75
C ARG A 506 -16.87 28.80 38.08
N ASP A 507 -16.02 28.34 37.15
CA ASP A 507 -16.24 27.15 36.33
C ASP A 507 -15.50 25.92 36.88
N ASP A 508 -14.83 26.01 38.04
CA ASP A 508 -14.00 24.93 38.61
C ASP A 508 -14.81 23.67 38.93
N ALA A 509 -16.03 23.83 39.43
CA ALA A 509 -16.91 22.69 39.75
C ALA A 509 -17.26 21.90 38.48
N PHE A 510 -17.60 22.60 37.40
CA PHE A 510 -17.87 21.99 36.09
C PHE A 510 -16.61 21.34 35.51
N LEU A 511 -15.45 21.99 35.64
CA LEU A 511 -14.17 21.47 35.17
C LEU A 511 -13.79 20.16 35.89
N LEU A 512 -13.99 20.10 37.21
CA LEU A 512 -13.76 18.89 38.00
C LEU A 512 -14.73 17.78 37.60
N GLU A 513 -16.03 18.07 37.53
CA GLU A 513 -17.06 17.09 37.15
C GLU A 513 -16.74 16.45 35.80
N GLN A 514 -16.41 17.25 34.80
CA GLN A 514 -16.10 16.74 33.47
C GLN A 514 -14.74 16.04 33.41
N SER A 515 -13.74 16.48 34.18
CA SER A 515 -12.46 15.76 34.26
C SER A 515 -12.62 14.37 34.91
N LEU A 516 -13.55 14.23 35.86
CA LEU A 516 -13.93 12.92 36.40
C LEU A 516 -14.62 12.04 35.33
N LYS A 517 -15.54 12.60 34.54
CA LYS A 517 -16.16 11.89 33.41
C LYS A 517 -15.15 11.44 32.35
N ASP A 518 -14.17 12.29 32.04
CA ASP A 518 -13.08 11.94 31.11
C ASP A 518 -12.26 10.76 31.66
N ALA A 519 -11.99 10.76 32.98
CA ALA A 519 -11.26 9.67 33.64
C ALA A 519 -12.06 8.37 33.69
N GLU A 520 -13.36 8.43 34.00
CA GLU A 520 -14.27 7.27 33.95
C GLU A 520 -14.37 6.66 32.54
N SER A 521 -14.27 7.51 31.51
CA SER A 521 -14.24 7.09 30.11
C SER A 521 -12.87 6.55 29.65
N GLY A 522 -11.85 6.63 30.50
CA GLY A 522 -10.49 6.18 30.21
C GLY A 522 -9.66 7.11 29.32
N PHE A 523 -10.09 8.37 29.13
CA PHE A 523 -9.33 9.35 28.34
C PHE A 523 -8.11 9.90 29.10
N CYS A 524 -8.18 9.93 30.43
CA CYS A 524 -7.11 10.41 31.30
C CYS A 524 -7.15 9.69 32.66
N THR A 525 -6.12 9.91 33.48
CA THR A 525 -6.15 9.47 34.88
C THR A 525 -7.10 10.32 35.71
N ALA A 526 -7.57 9.79 36.85
CA ALA A 526 -8.31 10.58 37.82
C ALA A 526 -7.53 11.84 38.24
N PRO A 527 -8.22 12.97 38.51
CA PRO A 527 -7.58 14.18 39.02
C PRO A 527 -6.72 13.87 40.24
N MET A 528 -5.48 14.36 40.25
CA MET A 528 -4.50 14.08 41.29
C MET A 528 -3.90 15.36 41.85
N ARG A 529 -3.48 15.31 43.12
CA ARG A 529 -2.72 16.39 43.75
C ARG A 529 -1.33 16.45 43.12
N HIS A 530 -0.72 17.63 43.18
CA HIS A 530 0.63 17.83 42.65
C HIS A 530 1.67 16.87 43.24
N SER A 531 1.57 16.53 44.53
CA SER A 531 2.45 15.54 45.17
C SER A 531 2.30 14.14 44.59
N GLU A 532 1.09 13.76 44.17
CA GLU A 532 0.81 12.48 43.54
C GLU A 532 1.34 12.46 42.10
N LEU A 533 1.15 13.55 41.36
CA LEU A 533 1.76 13.73 40.04
C LEU A 533 3.27 13.54 40.08
N LEU A 534 3.96 14.17 41.04
CA LEU A 534 5.41 14.03 41.20
C LEU A 534 5.85 12.59 41.48
N ARG A 535 5.02 11.81 42.20
CA ARG A 535 5.27 10.38 42.42
C ARG A 535 5.06 9.56 41.15
N VAL A 536 4.02 9.88 40.36
CA VAL A 536 3.71 9.19 39.09
C VAL A 536 4.79 9.43 38.05
N VAL A 537 5.29 10.66 37.90
CA VAL A 537 6.31 10.98 36.90
C VAL A 537 7.72 10.52 37.31
N GLN A 538 7.96 10.17 38.58
CA GLN A 538 9.23 9.60 39.06
C GLN A 538 10.48 10.42 38.63
N GLY A 539 10.38 11.74 38.67
CA GLY A 539 11.48 12.63 38.27
C GLY A 539 11.64 12.83 36.76
N GLN A 540 10.80 12.21 35.93
CA GLN A 540 10.74 12.49 34.49
C GLN A 540 10.28 13.93 34.24
N PRO A 541 10.93 14.65 33.30
CA PRO A 541 10.51 15.99 32.92
C PRO A 541 9.12 15.94 32.25
N PHE A 542 8.25 16.89 32.62
CA PHE A 542 6.90 17.00 32.10
C PHE A 542 6.52 18.47 31.92
N ARG A 543 5.52 18.74 31.08
CA ARG A 543 4.91 20.08 30.93
C ARG A 543 3.47 20.08 31.41
N LEU A 544 3.05 21.19 32.00
CA LEU A 544 1.67 21.45 32.39
C LEU A 544 0.90 22.14 31.28
N ILE A 545 -0.35 21.73 31.07
CA ILE A 545 -1.31 22.42 30.22
C ILE A 545 -2.47 22.84 31.14
N PRO A 546 -2.77 24.15 31.25
CA PRO A 546 -3.91 24.58 32.02
C PRO A 546 -5.20 24.19 31.29
N ARG A 547 -6.08 23.47 31.97
CA ARG A 547 -7.43 23.19 31.50
C ARG A 547 -8.34 24.36 31.87
N CYS A 548 -9.20 24.81 30.96
CA CYS A 548 -10.14 25.91 31.18
C CYS A 548 -11.51 25.63 30.55
N VAL A 549 -12.49 26.47 30.86
CA VAL A 549 -13.86 26.38 30.31
C VAL A 549 -14.12 27.59 29.41
N ARG A 550 -14.65 27.33 28.22
CA ARG A 550 -15.14 28.35 27.30
C ARG A 550 -16.64 28.21 27.13
N THR A 551 -17.37 29.28 27.44
CA THR A 551 -18.81 29.37 27.17
C THR A 551 -19.01 29.94 25.77
N GLN A 552 -19.66 29.16 24.90
CA GLN A 552 -20.01 29.60 23.55
C GLN A 552 -21.16 30.61 23.59
N SER A 553 -21.39 31.34 22.49
CA SER A 553 -22.51 32.30 22.37
C SER A 553 -23.88 31.64 22.60
N SER A 554 -23.99 30.34 22.37
CA SER A 554 -25.18 29.52 22.66
C SER A 554 -25.37 29.18 24.15
N GLY A 555 -24.49 29.64 25.04
CA GLY A 555 -24.48 29.28 26.47
C GLY A 555 -23.82 27.92 26.77
N LYS A 556 -23.43 27.17 25.73
CA LYS A 556 -22.80 25.85 25.89
C LYS A 556 -21.38 25.97 26.45
N GLN A 557 -21.12 25.33 27.59
CA GLN A 557 -19.79 25.23 28.18
C GLN A 557 -18.99 24.09 27.55
N ARG A 558 -17.72 24.36 27.21
CA ARG A 558 -16.77 23.40 26.66
C ARG A 558 -15.47 23.45 27.44
N ILE A 559 -14.90 22.29 27.74
CA ILE A 559 -13.57 22.19 28.34
C ILE A 559 -12.53 22.27 27.23
N ILE A 560 -11.44 22.98 27.52
CA ILE A 560 -10.32 23.20 26.61
C ILE A 560 -9.02 22.99 27.39
N ASP A 561 -8.11 22.20 26.82
CA ASP A 561 -6.72 22.17 27.24
C ASP A 561 -6.00 23.32 26.53
N ASN A 562 -5.68 24.38 27.29
CA ASN A 562 -5.16 25.63 26.72
C ASN A 562 -3.66 25.50 26.40
N ALA A 563 -3.38 24.90 25.24
CA ALA A 563 -2.05 24.68 24.69
C ALA A 563 -1.25 25.97 24.46
N ASP A 564 -1.92 27.12 24.27
CA ASP A 564 -1.25 28.41 24.13
C ASP A 564 -0.66 28.87 25.46
N ALA A 565 -1.46 28.88 26.53
CA ALA A 565 -1.01 29.28 27.85
C ALA A 565 0.05 28.33 28.46
N GLY A 566 0.05 27.04 28.08
CA GLY A 566 1.10 26.10 28.45
C GLY A 566 2.35 26.18 27.54
N GLY A 567 2.32 26.99 26.48
CA GLY A 567 3.40 27.18 25.52
C GLY A 567 3.62 26.02 24.54
N GLN A 568 2.68 25.09 24.42
CA GLN A 568 2.75 23.95 23.50
C GLN A 568 2.54 24.39 22.05
N SER A 569 1.70 25.40 21.79
CA SER A 569 1.49 25.91 20.41
C SER A 569 2.79 26.36 19.73
N LEU A 570 3.74 26.91 20.50
CA LEU A 570 5.07 27.32 20.02
C LEU A 570 6.05 26.16 19.84
N LEU A 571 5.75 25.02 20.45
CA LEU A 571 6.56 23.81 20.48
C LEU A 571 5.96 22.69 19.63
N SER A 572 5.03 23.03 18.74
CA SER A 572 4.47 22.13 17.76
C SER A 572 4.84 22.61 16.36
N SER A 573 5.25 21.70 15.50
CA SER A 573 5.49 21.99 14.08
C SER A 573 4.86 20.89 13.24
N ASP A 574 4.19 21.29 12.15
CA ASP A 574 3.46 20.36 11.30
C ASP A 574 3.92 20.50 9.84
N PRO A 575 4.58 19.49 9.26
CA PRO A 575 4.95 19.49 7.85
C PRO A 575 3.74 19.29 6.93
N ASN A 576 2.56 18.95 7.46
CA ASN A 576 1.36 18.66 6.67
C ASN A 576 0.53 19.93 6.47
N LYS A 577 0.43 20.38 5.23
CA LYS A 577 -0.44 21.49 4.86
C LYS A 577 -1.86 21.00 4.69
N LEU A 578 -2.75 21.33 5.62
CA LEU A 578 -4.17 21.01 5.45
C LEU A 578 -4.71 21.69 4.19
N VAL A 579 -5.17 20.88 3.24
CA VAL A 579 -5.88 21.31 2.05
C VAL A 579 -7.14 20.45 1.97
N LEU A 580 -8.30 21.08 1.81
CA LEU A 580 -9.54 20.35 1.56
C LEU A 580 -9.39 19.56 0.26
N SER A 581 -9.45 18.23 0.37
CA SER A 581 -9.26 17.30 -0.76
C SER A 581 -10.49 17.25 -1.66
N LEU A 582 -11.69 17.37 -1.08
CA LEU A 582 -12.93 17.47 -1.84
C LEU A 582 -13.15 18.90 -2.32
N ARG A 583 -13.33 19.03 -3.64
CA ARG A 583 -13.63 20.26 -4.38
C ARG A 583 -15.01 20.07 -5.02
N PRO A 584 -16.12 20.23 -4.27
CA PRO A 584 -17.44 19.71 -4.69
C PRO A 584 -17.92 20.28 -6.02
N ALA A 585 -17.76 21.59 -6.23
CA ALA A 585 -18.10 22.24 -7.50
C ALA A 585 -17.29 21.69 -8.68
N GLN A 586 -16.00 21.44 -8.49
CA GLN A 586 -15.14 20.87 -9.51
C GLN A 586 -15.49 19.41 -9.79
N HIS A 587 -15.80 18.63 -8.75
CA HIS A 587 -16.25 17.24 -8.88
C HIS A 587 -17.58 17.15 -9.63
N ALA A 588 -18.52 18.04 -9.31
CA ALA A 588 -19.78 18.20 -10.04
C ALA A 588 -19.53 18.53 -11.52
N ALA A 589 -18.67 19.51 -11.82
CA ALA A 589 -18.32 19.86 -13.20
C ALA A 589 -17.68 18.69 -13.95
N CYS A 590 -16.79 17.93 -13.31
CA CYS A 590 -16.20 16.73 -13.90
C CYS A 590 -17.25 15.63 -14.15
N LEU A 591 -18.17 15.40 -13.21
CA LEU A 591 -19.28 14.46 -13.38
C LEU A 591 -20.14 14.84 -14.58
N LEU A 592 -20.55 16.11 -14.68
CA LEU A 592 -21.37 16.59 -15.80
C LEU A 592 -20.63 16.46 -17.13
N SER A 593 -19.31 16.68 -17.16
CA SER A 593 -18.49 16.49 -18.37
C SER A 593 -18.39 15.03 -18.84
N CYS A 594 -18.70 14.07 -17.97
CA CYS A 594 -18.74 12.64 -18.32
C CYS A 594 -20.07 12.21 -18.98
N LEU A 595 -21.09 13.08 -19.00
CA LEU A 595 -22.39 12.78 -19.60
C LEU A 595 -22.40 13.15 -21.09
N ASP A 596 -23.06 12.33 -21.91
CA ASP A 596 -23.37 12.71 -23.28
C ASP A 596 -24.40 13.87 -23.31
N PRO A 597 -24.49 14.66 -24.40
CA PRO A 597 -25.35 15.84 -24.45
C PRO A 597 -26.83 15.56 -24.11
N GLY A 598 -27.35 14.40 -24.48
CA GLY A 598 -28.74 14.02 -24.19
C GLY A 598 -28.94 13.65 -22.71
N SER A 599 -27.99 12.94 -22.11
CA SER A 599 -28.02 12.64 -20.67
C SER A 599 -27.77 13.88 -19.82
N LEU A 600 -26.93 14.81 -20.28
CA LEU A 600 -26.70 16.08 -19.60
C LEU A 600 -27.97 16.94 -19.56
N ALA A 601 -28.68 17.09 -20.69
CA ALA A 601 -29.92 17.86 -20.74
C ALA A 601 -30.98 17.31 -19.77
N ARG A 602 -31.09 15.97 -19.66
CA ARG A 602 -31.97 15.32 -18.69
C ARG A 602 -31.51 15.53 -17.25
N ALA A 603 -30.23 15.35 -16.97
CA ALA A 603 -29.68 15.54 -15.63
C ALA A 603 -29.92 16.97 -15.12
N VAL A 604 -29.74 17.98 -15.97
CA VAL A 604 -30.02 19.39 -15.64
C VAL A 604 -31.50 19.64 -15.35
N ALA A 605 -32.41 18.92 -16.00
CA ALA A 605 -33.85 19.09 -15.82
C ALA A 605 -34.43 18.29 -14.64
N GLU A 606 -33.88 17.12 -14.35
CA GLU A 606 -34.50 16.11 -13.46
C GLU A 606 -33.75 15.90 -12.15
N ASP A 607 -32.44 16.18 -12.10
CA ASP A 607 -31.60 15.79 -10.97
C ASP A 607 -31.21 16.98 -10.09
N ALA A 608 -30.88 16.68 -8.83
CA ALA A 608 -30.18 17.57 -7.92
C ALA A 608 -28.88 16.90 -7.44
N LEU A 609 -27.82 17.68 -7.30
CA LEU A 609 -26.58 17.24 -6.66
C LEU A 609 -26.65 17.58 -5.16
N GLU A 610 -26.50 16.57 -4.32
CA GLU A 610 -26.57 16.70 -2.86
C GLU A 610 -25.27 16.17 -2.23
N GLY A 611 -24.73 16.92 -1.26
CA GLY A 611 -23.50 16.54 -0.52
C GLY A 611 -23.67 15.38 0.48
N GLY A 612 -24.82 14.68 0.45
CA GLY A 612 -25.07 13.51 1.30
C GLY A 612 -25.26 13.79 2.80
N GLY A 613 -25.42 15.06 3.20
CA GLY A 613 -25.68 15.46 4.60
C GLY A 613 -24.43 15.73 5.46
N GLU A 614 -23.24 15.82 4.86
CA GLU A 614 -22.04 16.29 5.56
C GLU A 614 -21.96 17.83 5.47
N ASP A 615 -21.62 18.50 6.59
CA ASP A 615 -21.43 19.95 6.66
C ASP A 615 -20.17 20.35 5.89
N TRP A 616 -20.30 20.52 4.58
CA TRP A 616 -19.23 21.01 3.72
C TRP A 616 -19.19 22.55 3.75
N PRO A 617 -18.00 23.17 3.75
CA PRO A 617 -17.92 24.61 3.51
C PRO A 617 -18.47 24.91 2.11
N GLU A 618 -19.46 25.82 2.07
CA GLU A 618 -20.17 26.26 0.86
C GLU A 618 -19.25 26.80 -0.24
#